data_AF-A0A2M7J224-F1
#
_entry.id   AF-A0A2M7J224-F1
#
_cell.length_a   1.000
_cell.length_b   1.000
_cell.length_c   1.000
_cell.angle_alpha   90.00
_cell.angle_beta   90.00
_cell.angle_gamma   90.00
#
_symmetry.space_group_name_H-M   'P 1'
#
loop_
_entity.id
_entity.type
_entity.pdbx_description
1 polymer ?
#
loop_
_entity_poly.entity_id
_entity_poly.type
_entity_poly.pdbx_seq_one_letter_code
_entity_poly.pdbx_strand_id
1 'polypeptide(L)' 'IEQGFVEFAPYLGLCRFRDCHHLHEPGCALLNAVATGEINARRLELFQQIAANKA' A
#
# COMPACT_ATOMS: atom_id res chain seq x y z
N ILE A 1 4.73 8.59 0.51
CA ILE A 1 3.47 9.04 -0.19
C ILE A 1 2.26 8.46 0.53
N GLU A 2 2.45 7.28 1.15
CA GLU A 2 1.45 6.53 1.88
C GLU A 2 0.71 7.35 2.96
N GLN A 3 1.39 8.26 3.65
CA GLN A 3 0.75 9.10 4.69
C GLN A 3 -0.38 10.00 4.15
N GLY A 4 -0.43 10.27 2.84
CA GLY A 4 -1.53 10.99 2.20
C GLY A 4 -2.81 10.15 2.00
N PHE A 5 -2.73 8.84 2.23
CA PHE A 5 -3.84 7.90 2.10
C PHE A 5 -4.29 7.46 3.50
N VAL A 6 -5.34 8.09 4.02
CA VAL A 6 -5.82 7.86 5.39
C VAL A 6 -6.15 6.39 5.69
N GLU A 7 -6.62 5.63 4.71
CA GLU A 7 -6.91 4.20 4.87
C GLU A 7 -5.67 3.32 5.00
N PHE A 8 -4.49 3.83 4.65
CA PHE A 8 -3.24 3.07 4.80
C PHE A 8 -2.72 3.15 6.22
N ALA A 9 -3.04 4.21 6.96
CA ALA A 9 -2.55 4.47 8.32
C ALA A 9 -2.58 3.25 9.27
N PRO A 10 -3.68 2.46 9.37
CA PRO A 10 -3.70 1.29 10.24
C PRO A 10 -2.78 0.13 9.80
N TYR A 11 -2.31 0.14 8.55
CA TYR A 11 -1.50 -0.94 7.95
C TYR A 11 -0.02 -0.55 7.77
N LEU A 12 0.33 0.73 7.95
CA LEU A 12 1.71 1.19 7.85
C LEU A 12 2.58 0.56 8.94
N GLY A 13 3.74 0.03 8.56
CA GLY A 13 4.64 -0.68 9.47
C GLY A 13 4.24 -2.12 9.81
N LEU A 14 3.08 -2.60 9.34
CA LEU A 14 2.64 -3.99 9.52
C LEU A 14 3.11 -4.92 8.39
N CYS A 15 3.86 -4.40 7.43
CA CYS A 15 4.41 -5.20 6.35
C CYS A 15 5.49 -6.15 6.87
N ARG A 16 5.57 -7.33 6.26
CA ARG A 16 6.60 -8.33 6.58
C ARG A 16 8.02 -7.77 6.45
N PHE A 17 8.24 -6.92 5.45
CA PHE A 17 9.53 -6.29 5.16
C PHE A 17 9.52 -4.83 5.58
N ARG A 18 10.66 -4.35 6.10
CA ARG A 18 10.85 -2.95 6.51
C ARG A 18 10.91 -2.01 5.30
N ASP A 19 11.56 -2.44 4.23
CA ASP A 19 11.69 -1.70 2.97
C ASP A 19 10.58 -2.10 1.99
N CYS A 20 9.35 -2.23 2.49
CA CYS A 20 8.20 -2.58 1.66
C CYS A 20 7.80 -1.41 0.75
N HIS A 21 7.78 -1.63 -0.55
CA HIS A 21 7.36 -0.64 -1.56
C HIS A 21 5.86 -0.70 -1.88
N HIS A 22 5.17 -1.72 -1.35
CA HIS A 22 3.74 -1.95 -1.51
C HIS A 22 3.29 -2.17 -2.96
N LEU A 23 4.19 -2.73 -3.78
CA LEU A 23 3.94 -2.99 -5.21
C LEU A 23 3.52 -4.45 -5.44
N HIS A 24 4.41 -5.38 -5.13
CA HIS A 24 4.23 -6.82 -5.40
C HIS A 24 4.75 -7.71 -4.27
N GLU A 25 5.12 -7.12 -3.14
CA GLU A 25 5.89 -7.84 -2.12
C GLU A 25 5.03 -8.82 -1.31
N PRO A 26 5.50 -10.06 -1.12
CA PRO A 26 4.77 -11.05 -0.35
C PRO A 26 4.69 -10.62 1.13
N GLY A 27 3.48 -10.62 1.70
CA GLY A 27 3.26 -10.20 3.07
C GLY A 27 3.23 -8.68 3.28
N CYS A 28 3.01 -7.90 2.21
CA CYS A 28 2.64 -6.50 2.34
C CYS A 28 1.25 -6.37 2.97
N ALA A 29 1.14 -5.60 4.06
CA ALA A 29 -0.13 -5.36 4.76
C ALA A 29 -1.16 -4.65 3.86
N LEU A 30 -0.73 -3.69 3.01
CA LEU A 30 -1.63 -3.01 2.08
C LEU A 30 -2.21 -3.93 1.01
N LEU A 31 -1.38 -4.78 0.40
CA LEU A 31 -1.86 -5.78 -0.58
C LEU A 31 -2.86 -6.75 0.05
N ASN A 32 -2.60 -7.19 1.29
CA ASN A 32 -3.53 -8.04 2.03
C ASN A 32 -4.85 -7.32 2.33
N ALA A 33 -4.79 -6.08 2.81
CA ALA A 33 -5.97 -5.27 3.10
C ALA A 33 -6.81 -4.97 1.85
N VAL A 34 -6.18 -4.86 0.67
CA VAL A 34 -6.91 -4.79 -0.60
C VAL A 34 -7.56 -6.13 -0.94
N ALA A 35 -6.85 -7.24 -0.76
CA ALA A 35 -7.37 -8.58 -1.02
C ALA A 35 -8.56 -8.95 -0.11
N THR A 36 -8.59 -8.44 1.13
CA THR A 36 -9.71 -8.61 2.08
C THR A 36 -10.82 -7.58 1.91
N GLY A 37 -10.63 -6.57 1.04
CA GLY A 37 -11.62 -5.52 0.77
C GLY A 37 -11.65 -4.40 1.82
N GLU A 38 -10.69 -4.35 2.74
CA GLU A 38 -10.56 -3.29 3.73
C GLU A 38 -10.03 -1.98 3.12
N ILE A 39 -9.18 -2.09 2.09
CA ILE A 39 -8.72 -0.98 1.26
C ILE A 39 -9.34 -1.13 -0.13
N ASN A 40 -9.80 -0.03 -0.70
CA ASN A 40 -10.28 -0.05 -2.08
C ASN A 40 -9.11 -0.27 -3.05
N ALA A 41 -9.20 -1.29 -3.91
CA ALA A 41 -8.14 -1.60 -4.89
C ALA A 41 -7.71 -0.39 -5.74
N ARG A 42 -8.65 0.50 -6.09
CA ARG A 42 -8.37 1.73 -6.84
C ARG A 42 -7.44 2.69 -6.10
N ARG A 43 -7.51 2.71 -4.77
CA ARG A 43 -6.68 3.58 -3.94
C ARG A 43 -5.23 3.10 -3.92
N LEU A 44 -5.01 1.78 -3.89
CA LEU A 44 -3.69 1.21 -4.04
C LEU A 44 -3.13 1.43 -5.45
N GLU A 45 -3.95 1.26 -6.50
CA GLU A 45 -3.53 1.54 -7.88
C GLU A 45 -3.08 3.01 -8.06
N LEU A 46 -3.84 3.97 -7.52
CA LEU A 46 -3.45 5.39 -7.53
C LEU A 46 -2.14 5.63 -6.78
N PHE A 47 -1.94 4.99 -5.63
CA PHE A 47 -0.67 5.08 -4.92
C PHE A 47 0.49 4.58 -5.80
N GLN A 48 0.34 3.43 -6.45
CA GLN A 48 1.35 2.84 -7.33
C GLN A 48 1.69 3.75 -8.52
N GLN A 49 0.68 4.37 -9.14
CA GLN A 49 0.88 5.34 -10.22
C GLN A 49 1.67 6.57 -9.75
N ILE A 50 1.32 7.13 -8.58
CA ILE A 50 2.00 8.31 -8.02
C ILE A 50 3.43 7.96 -7.60
N ALA A 51 3.64 6.77 -7.03
CA ALA A 51 4.96 6.30 -6.64
C ALA A 51 5.88 6.08 -7.85
N ALA A 52 5.35 5.54 -8.96
CA ALA A 52 6.08 5.34 -10.20
C ALA A 52 6.41 6.66 -10.92
N ASN A 53 5.58 7.69 -10.77
CA ASN A 53 5.75 9.00 -11.42
C ASN A 53 6.57 10.00 -10.58
N LYS A 54 7.11 9.57 -9.43
CA LYS A 54 7.98 10.38 -8.57
C LYS A 54 9.47 10.27 -8.92
N ALA A 55 9.78 9.90 -10.17
CA ALA A 55 11.13 9.84 -10.71
C ALA A 55 11.73 11.25 -10.92
#